data_AF-A0A328FGC8-F1
#
_entry.id   AF-A0A328FGC8-F1
#
_cell.length_a   1.000
_cell.length_b   1.000
_cell.length_c   1.000
_cell.angle_alpha   90.00
_cell.angle_beta   90.00
_cell.angle_gamma   90.00
#
_symmetry.space_group_name_H-M   'P 1'
#
loop_
_entity.id
_entity.type
_entity.pdbx_description
1 polymer ?
#
loop_
_entity_poly.entity_id
_entity_poly.type
_entity_poly.pdbx_seq_one_letter_code
_entity_poly.pdbx_strand_id
1 'polypeptide(L)'
;MFIISIRIVQRLYKFSSRTNAMTQKITLSIPDRLHEKLNEWRSSFNLSKMFQDALSDAIERKEAFSKKLCEEFDMTQIINRLHQEKEQWLKNFYNAGRNRGFGWAQGAHYQDLLYVLACNDTCNSEQEIVRHSRFKAYFADLYDAHGLTRYAQKSGVDHEKKFLQGWFDGVNAFWNEVREHI
;
A
#
# COMPACT_ATOMS: atom_id res chain seq x y z
N MET A 1 16.91 -15.56 -11.55
CA MET A 1 16.26 -14.31 -12.01
C MET A 1 17.11 -13.15 -11.51
N PHE A 2 18.00 -12.61 -12.35
CA PHE A 2 18.89 -11.51 -11.98
C PHE A 2 18.24 -10.18 -12.38
N ILE A 3 17.87 -9.37 -11.40
CA ILE A 3 17.31 -8.03 -11.63
C ILE A 3 18.50 -7.08 -11.82
N ILE A 4 18.80 -6.73 -13.06
CA ILE A 4 19.77 -5.66 -13.37
C ILE A 4 19.04 -4.34 -13.18
N SER A 5 19.38 -3.61 -12.13
CA SER A 5 18.81 -2.29 -11.84
C SER A 5 19.59 -1.22 -12.61
N ILE A 6 19.00 -0.70 -13.69
CA ILE A 6 19.62 0.33 -14.54
C ILE A 6 19.21 1.72 -14.00
N ARG A 7 20.15 2.42 -13.36
CA ARG A 7 19.99 3.86 -13.02
C ARG A 7 20.60 4.70 -14.15
N ILE A 8 19.75 5.36 -14.93
CA ILE A 8 20.18 6.31 -15.97
C ILE A 8 20.38 7.67 -15.32
N VAL A 9 21.63 8.17 -15.32
CA VAL A 9 21.96 9.55 -14.90
C VAL A 9 22.08 10.41 -16.16
N GLN A 10 21.09 11.26 -16.43
CA GLN A 10 21.15 12.22 -17.55
C GLN A 10 21.96 13.46 -17.14
N ARG A 11 23.16 13.64 -17.74
CA ARG A 11 23.86 14.93 -17.76
C ARG A 11 23.57 15.63 -19.09
N LEU A 12 22.89 16.76 -19.03
CA LEU A 12 22.65 17.67 -20.16
C LEU A 12 23.99 18.21 -20.69
N TYR A 13 24.34 17.93 -21.95
CA TYR A 13 25.44 18.60 -22.66
C TYR A 13 25.00 19.06 -24.06
N LYS A 14 25.41 20.29 -24.39
CA LYS A 14 25.07 21.07 -25.59
C LYS A 14 25.36 20.34 -26.91
N PHE A 15 24.44 20.50 -27.85
CA PHE A 15 24.41 19.93 -29.19
C PHE A 15 25.36 20.67 -30.15
N SER A 16 26.21 19.94 -30.89
CA SER A 16 26.91 20.44 -32.08
C SER A 16 26.89 19.35 -33.16
N SER A 17 26.37 19.69 -34.34
CA SER A 17 25.97 18.77 -35.40
C SER A 17 27.14 18.29 -36.27
N ARG A 18 27.24 16.97 -36.47
CA ARG A 18 27.82 16.33 -37.67
C ARG A 18 27.18 14.95 -37.86
N THR A 19 26.80 14.66 -39.10
CA THR A 19 26.17 13.42 -39.57
C THR A 19 27.06 12.20 -39.35
N ASN A 20 26.67 11.32 -38.44
CA ASN A 20 27.08 9.91 -38.27
C ASN A 20 25.97 9.25 -37.43
N ALA A 21 25.70 7.95 -37.61
CA ALA A 21 24.66 7.21 -36.90
C ALA A 21 24.54 7.66 -35.43
N MET A 22 23.34 8.02 -34.97
CA MET A 22 23.07 8.64 -33.66
C MET A 22 23.30 7.65 -32.50
N THR A 23 24.54 7.23 -32.28
CA THR A 23 24.96 6.45 -31.12
C THR A 23 25.24 7.38 -29.95
N GLN A 24 24.32 7.43 -28.99
CA GLN A 24 24.52 8.12 -27.73
C GLN A 24 25.29 7.21 -26.77
N LYS A 25 26.36 7.73 -26.16
CA LYS A 25 27.17 6.99 -25.20
C LYS A 25 26.45 6.98 -23.83
N ILE A 26 26.03 5.80 -23.40
CA ILE A 26 25.43 5.58 -22.08
C ILE A 26 26.48 4.89 -21.20
N THR A 27 26.66 5.37 -19.97
CA THR A 27 27.54 4.72 -18.98
C THR A 27 26.67 3.87 -18.06
N LEU A 28 26.97 2.57 -17.96
CA LEU A 28 26.23 1.62 -17.14
C LEU A 28 27.14 1.10 -16.02
N SER A 29 26.62 1.07 -14.79
CA SER A 29 27.30 0.39 -13.68
C SER A 29 26.98 -1.09 -13.75
N ILE A 30 28.03 -1.92 -13.80
CA ILE A 30 27.92 -3.38 -13.80
C ILE A 30 28.64 -3.96 -12.58
N PRO A 31 28.20 -5.11 -12.03
CA PRO A 31 28.89 -5.77 -10.93
C PRO A 31 30.33 -6.16 -11.32
N ASP A 32 31.27 -6.09 -10.39
CA ASP A 32 32.71 -6.33 -10.64
C ASP A 32 32.97 -7.69 -11.30
N ARG A 33 32.25 -8.73 -10.87
CA ARG A 33 32.30 -10.08 -11.45
C ARG A 33 31.94 -10.13 -12.94
N LEU A 34 31.04 -9.26 -13.39
CA LEU A 34 30.63 -9.18 -14.79
C LEU A 34 31.66 -8.38 -15.60
N HIS A 35 32.26 -7.36 -14.99
CA HIS A 35 33.30 -6.52 -15.59
C HIS A 35 34.59 -7.32 -15.87
N GLU A 36 35.02 -8.17 -14.94
CA GLU A 36 36.17 -9.06 -15.11
C GLU A 36 35.98 -10.01 -16.31
N LYS A 37 34.83 -10.68 -16.39
CA LYS A 37 34.48 -11.56 -17.52
C LYS A 37 34.34 -10.82 -18.84
N LEU A 38 33.85 -9.58 -18.83
CA LEU A 38 33.77 -8.77 -20.05
C LEU A 38 35.15 -8.38 -20.58
N ASN A 39 36.13 -8.14 -19.69
CA ASN A 39 37.50 -7.85 -20.09
C ASN A 39 38.22 -9.06 -20.69
N GLU A 40 37.98 -10.26 -20.16
CA GLU A 40 38.52 -11.51 -20.69
C GLU A 40 38.05 -11.81 -22.13
N TRP A 41 36.80 -11.48 -22.47
CA TRP A 41 36.18 -11.83 -23.76
C TRP A 41 36.05 -10.65 -24.73
N ARG A 42 36.66 -9.50 -24.38
CA ARG A 42 36.53 -8.21 -25.08
C ARG A 42 36.98 -8.25 -26.54
N SER A 43 37.98 -9.06 -26.86
CA SER A 43 38.53 -9.21 -28.22
C SER A 43 37.73 -10.20 -29.07
N SER A 44 36.92 -11.06 -28.45
CA SER A 44 36.19 -12.14 -29.12
C SER A 44 34.76 -11.75 -29.50
N PHE A 45 34.19 -10.70 -28.90
CA PHE A 45 32.81 -10.27 -29.16
C PHE A 45 32.71 -8.80 -29.58
N ASN A 46 31.79 -8.52 -30.49
CA ASN A 46 31.31 -7.16 -30.70
C ASN A 46 30.33 -6.80 -29.58
N LEU A 47 30.88 -6.46 -28.41
CA LEU A 47 30.12 -6.16 -27.20
C LEU A 47 29.08 -5.06 -27.46
N SER A 48 29.44 -4.00 -28.18
CA SER A 48 28.51 -2.92 -28.51
C SER A 48 27.28 -3.43 -29.26
N LYS A 49 27.47 -4.28 -30.27
CA LYS A 49 26.36 -4.88 -31.02
C LYS A 49 25.53 -5.83 -30.16
N MET A 50 26.17 -6.72 -29.39
CA MET A 50 25.45 -7.64 -28.48
C MET A 50 24.63 -6.89 -27.42
N PHE A 51 25.16 -5.81 -26.84
CA PHE A 51 24.43 -4.99 -25.88
C PHE A 51 23.27 -4.24 -26.54
N GLN A 52 23.47 -3.72 -27.75
CA GLN A 52 22.39 -3.08 -28.51
C GLN A 52 21.28 -4.09 -28.83
N ASP A 53 21.62 -5.27 -29.34
CA ASP A 53 20.66 -6.31 -29.69
C ASP A 53 19.91 -6.80 -28.44
N ALA A 54 20.62 -7.10 -27.34
CA ALA A 54 19.99 -7.55 -26.09
C ALA A 54 19.12 -6.47 -25.44
N LEU A 55 19.50 -5.19 -25.55
CA LEU A 55 18.72 -4.09 -25.02
C LEU A 55 17.48 -3.84 -25.88
N SER A 56 17.60 -3.86 -27.21
CA SER A 56 16.47 -3.77 -28.13
C SER A 56 15.48 -4.91 -27.88
N ASP A 57 15.94 -6.16 -27.79
CA ASP A 57 15.11 -7.31 -27.45
C ASP A 57 14.39 -7.15 -26.10
N ALA A 58 15.09 -6.63 -25.09
CA ALA A 58 14.51 -6.40 -23.77
C ALA A 58 13.43 -5.30 -23.79
N ILE A 59 13.66 -4.24 -24.57
CA ILE A 59 12.70 -3.14 -24.77
C ILE A 59 11.49 -3.65 -25.53
N GLU A 60 11.68 -4.30 -26.68
CA GLU A 60 10.60 -4.85 -27.51
C GLU A 60 9.74 -5.84 -26.72
N ARG A 61 10.35 -6.71 -25.90
CA ARG A 61 9.59 -7.63 -25.02
C ARG A 61 8.75 -6.86 -23.99
N LYS A 62 9.29 -5.78 -23.42
CA LYS A 62 8.58 -4.95 -22.44
C LYS A 62 7.44 -4.16 -23.07
N GLU A 63 7.64 -3.66 -24.30
CA GLU A 63 6.63 -2.94 -25.07
C GLU A 63 5.52 -3.88 -25.54
N ALA A 64 5.86 -5.04 -26.09
CA ALA A 64 4.90 -6.06 -26.49
C ALA A 64 4.06 -6.57 -25.30
N PHE A 65 4.68 -6.74 -24.13
CA PHE A 65 3.96 -7.10 -22.90
C PHE A 65 3.02 -5.99 -22.44
N SER A 66 3.48 -4.74 -22.40
CA SER A 66 2.65 -3.57 -22.04
C SER A 66 1.49 -3.39 -23.02
N LYS A 67 1.75 -3.56 -24.33
CA LYS A 67 0.76 -3.46 -25.39
C LYS A 67 -0.30 -4.55 -25.26
N LYS A 68 0.10 -5.81 -25.07
CA LYS A 68 -0.85 -6.91 -24.79
C LYS A 68 -1.69 -6.66 -23.54
N LEU A 69 -1.08 -6.16 -22.46
CA LEU A 69 -1.83 -5.81 -21.25
C LEU A 69 -2.85 -4.70 -21.50
N CYS A 70 -2.51 -3.66 -22.26
CA CYS A 70 -3.43 -2.56 -22.58
C CYS A 70 -4.51 -2.96 -23.61
N GLU A 71 -4.20 -3.88 -24.52
CA GLU A 71 -5.14 -4.37 -25.55
C GLU A 71 -6.10 -5.44 -24.99
N GLU A 72 -5.64 -6.31 -24.09
CA GLU A 72 -6.44 -7.39 -23.51
C GLU A 72 -7.22 -6.94 -22.26
N PHE A 73 -6.76 -5.89 -21.56
CA PHE A 73 -7.38 -5.43 -20.32
C PHE A 73 -7.56 -3.91 -20.30
N ASP A 74 -8.80 -3.48 -20.04
CA ASP A 74 -9.05 -2.10 -19.62
C ASP A 74 -8.57 -1.95 -18.17
N MET A 75 -7.28 -1.65 -18.02
CA MET A 75 -6.64 -1.41 -16.73
C MET A 75 -7.37 -0.33 -15.91
N THR A 76 -8.00 0.65 -16.57
CA THR A 76 -8.79 1.69 -15.90
C THR A 76 -10.04 1.10 -15.25
N GLN A 77 -10.76 0.22 -15.97
CA GLN A 77 -11.91 -0.50 -15.40
C GLN A 77 -11.51 -1.38 -14.21
N ILE A 78 -10.39 -2.12 -14.31
CA ILE A 78 -9.91 -2.97 -13.21
C ILE A 78 -9.55 -2.12 -11.99
N ILE A 79 -8.84 -1.01 -12.19
CA ILE A 79 -8.47 -0.07 -11.11
C ILE A 79 -9.74 0.49 -10.46
N ASN A 80 -10.70 0.97 -11.25
CA ASN A 80 -11.95 1.51 -10.74
C ASN A 80 -12.74 0.49 -9.92
N ARG A 81 -12.85 -0.76 -10.42
CA ARG A 81 -13.50 -1.86 -9.71
C ARG A 81 -12.80 -2.13 -8.36
N LEU A 82 -11.48 -2.23 -8.35
CA LEU A 82 -10.71 -2.47 -7.12
C LEU A 82 -10.81 -1.32 -6.11
N HIS A 83 -10.93 -0.07 -6.58
CA HIS A 83 -11.19 1.08 -5.72
C HIS A 83 -12.57 0.98 -5.05
N GLN A 84 -13.62 0.64 -5.80
CA GLN A 84 -14.97 0.44 -5.27
C GLN A 84 -15.02 -0.73 -4.29
N GLU A 85 -14.40 -1.87 -4.64
CA GLU A 85 -14.29 -3.03 -3.75
C GLU A 85 -13.58 -2.66 -2.44
N LYS A 86 -12.48 -1.91 -2.50
CA LYS A 86 -11.76 -1.44 -1.32
C LYS A 86 -12.63 -0.54 -0.46
N GLU A 87 -13.34 0.41 -1.05
CA GLU A 87 -14.21 1.33 -0.32
C GLU A 87 -15.35 0.57 0.38
N GLN A 88 -16.01 -0.34 -0.34
CA GLN A 88 -17.06 -1.19 0.23
C GLN A 88 -16.52 -2.06 1.35
N TRP A 89 -15.33 -2.63 1.17
CA TRP A 89 -14.67 -3.46 2.17
C TRP A 89 -14.36 -2.68 3.45
N LEU A 90 -13.84 -1.45 3.34
CA LEU A 90 -13.61 -0.56 4.48
C LEU A 90 -14.91 -0.15 5.17
N LYS A 91 -15.97 0.12 4.39
CA LYS A 91 -17.31 0.43 4.92
C LYS A 91 -17.88 -0.72 5.74
N ASN A 92 -17.61 -1.96 5.35
CA ASN A 92 -18.05 -3.13 6.11
C ASN A 92 -17.40 -3.19 7.50
N PHE A 93 -16.09 -2.91 7.61
CA PHE A 93 -15.41 -2.84 8.91
C PHE A 93 -15.95 -1.69 9.77
N TYR A 94 -16.16 -0.52 9.17
CA TYR A 94 -16.77 0.61 9.87
C TYR A 94 -18.15 0.26 10.42
N ASN A 95 -19.03 -0.32 9.61
CA ASN A 95 -20.38 -0.71 10.04
C ASN A 95 -20.35 -1.80 11.12
N ALA A 96 -19.44 -2.77 11.00
CA ALA A 96 -19.24 -3.80 12.01
C ALA A 96 -18.81 -3.18 13.34
N GLY A 97 -17.85 -2.24 13.29
CA GLY A 97 -17.43 -1.43 14.44
C GLY A 97 -18.62 -0.71 15.08
N ARG A 98 -19.36 0.06 14.27
CA ARG A 98 -20.53 0.85 14.72
C ARG A 98 -21.57 0.02 15.43
N ASN A 99 -21.94 -1.12 14.87
CA ASN A 99 -22.91 -2.02 15.49
C ASN A 99 -22.40 -2.58 16.83
N ARG A 100 -21.10 -2.90 16.92
CA ARG A 100 -20.48 -3.41 18.15
C ARG A 100 -20.35 -2.33 19.23
N GLY A 101 -19.98 -1.11 18.85
CA GLY A 101 -19.90 0.03 19.76
C GLY A 101 -21.26 0.38 20.34
N PHE A 102 -22.29 0.45 19.47
CA PHE A 102 -23.66 0.68 19.90
C PHE A 102 -24.15 -0.42 20.85
N GLY A 103 -23.96 -1.70 20.48
CA GLY A 103 -24.37 -2.82 21.31
C GLY A 103 -23.63 -2.92 22.65
N TRP A 104 -22.35 -2.53 22.69
CA TRP A 104 -21.61 -2.42 23.94
C TRP A 104 -22.17 -1.30 24.83
N ALA A 105 -22.45 -0.13 24.24
CA ALA A 105 -22.95 1.03 24.96
C ALA A 105 -24.30 0.76 25.67
N GLN A 106 -25.17 -0.07 25.07
CA GLN A 106 -26.43 -0.49 25.68
C GLN A 106 -26.28 -1.22 27.02
N GLY A 107 -25.17 -1.95 27.22
CA GLY A 107 -24.88 -2.69 28.45
C GLY A 107 -23.81 -2.05 29.33
N ALA A 108 -23.23 -0.93 28.90
CA ALA A 108 -22.14 -0.29 29.60
C ALA A 108 -22.63 0.44 30.86
N HIS A 109 -21.83 0.40 31.92
CA HIS A 109 -22.10 1.26 33.07
C HIS A 109 -21.84 2.72 32.73
N TYR A 110 -22.57 3.63 33.37
CA TYR A 110 -22.45 5.07 33.15
C TYR A 110 -21.00 5.59 33.22
N GLN A 111 -20.23 5.12 34.21
CA GLN A 111 -18.82 5.50 34.36
C GLN A 111 -17.93 4.98 33.23
N ASP A 112 -18.20 3.77 32.72
CA ASP A 112 -17.50 3.25 31.55
C ASP A 112 -17.81 4.11 30.33
N LEU A 113 -19.08 4.46 30.13
CA LEU A 113 -19.52 5.26 29.00
C LEU A 113 -18.84 6.64 28.99
N LEU A 114 -18.87 7.37 30.11
CA LEU A 114 -18.17 8.66 30.24
C LEU A 114 -16.67 8.55 30.00
N TYR A 115 -16.04 7.46 30.47
CA TYR A 115 -14.63 7.23 30.24
C TYR A 115 -14.31 7.07 28.75
N VAL A 116 -15.10 6.28 28.03
CA VAL A 116 -14.92 6.07 26.59
C VAL A 116 -15.14 7.36 25.80
N LEU A 117 -16.18 8.12 26.14
CA LEU A 117 -16.48 9.41 25.50
C LEU A 117 -15.36 10.42 25.73
N ALA A 118 -14.86 10.53 26.96
CA ALA A 118 -13.73 11.40 27.28
C ALA A 118 -12.46 10.98 26.53
N CYS A 119 -12.20 9.68 26.38
CA CYS A 119 -11.06 9.20 25.59
C CYS A 119 -11.24 9.52 24.10
N ASN A 120 -12.45 9.45 23.54
CA ASN A 120 -12.68 9.85 22.15
C ASN A 120 -12.29 11.32 21.88
N ASP A 121 -12.46 12.19 22.88
CA ASP A 121 -12.14 13.62 22.77
C ASP A 121 -10.67 13.95 23.11
N THR A 122 -10.02 13.15 23.97
CA THR A 122 -8.71 13.49 24.56
C THR A 122 -7.57 12.55 24.18
N CYS A 123 -7.87 11.33 23.73
CA CYS A 123 -6.85 10.36 23.35
C CYS A 123 -6.25 10.77 21.99
N ASN A 124 -4.92 10.79 21.90
CA ASN A 124 -4.22 11.20 20.68
C ASN A 124 -4.37 10.17 19.56
N SER A 125 -4.80 8.95 19.90
CA SER A 125 -5.15 7.92 18.94
C SER A 125 -6.23 6.98 19.49
N GLU A 126 -7.11 6.52 18.60
CA GLU A 126 -8.12 5.48 18.85
C GLU A 126 -7.49 4.17 19.38
N GLN A 127 -6.18 3.99 19.24
CA GLN A 127 -5.42 2.81 19.67
C GLN A 127 -5.08 2.84 21.17
N GLU A 128 -5.20 3.98 21.84
CA GLU A 128 -4.93 4.10 23.28
C GLU A 128 -5.97 3.34 24.12
N ILE A 129 -7.25 3.40 23.73
CA ILE A 129 -8.32 2.67 24.45
C ILE A 129 -8.12 1.15 24.35
N VAL A 130 -7.64 0.67 23.19
CA VAL A 130 -7.41 -0.75 22.92
C VAL A 130 -6.31 -1.30 23.83
N ARG A 131 -5.31 -0.47 24.13
CA ARG A 131 -4.17 -0.83 24.99
C ARG A 131 -4.46 -0.62 26.47
N HIS A 132 -5.51 0.11 26.82
CA HIS A 132 -5.86 0.40 28.19
C HIS A 132 -6.28 -0.88 28.93
N SER A 133 -5.73 -1.10 30.13
CA SER A 133 -5.94 -2.34 30.90
C SER A 133 -7.41 -2.70 31.12
N ARG A 134 -8.27 -1.68 31.30
CA ARG A 134 -9.72 -1.80 31.45
C ARG A 134 -10.44 -2.41 30.25
N PHE A 135 -9.96 -2.15 29.03
CA PHE A 135 -10.63 -2.54 27.78
C PHE A 135 -9.83 -3.55 26.96
N LYS A 136 -8.58 -3.83 27.35
CA LYS A 136 -7.68 -4.74 26.65
C LYS A 136 -8.30 -6.13 26.42
N ALA A 137 -8.96 -6.69 27.43
CA ALA A 137 -9.63 -8.01 27.30
C ALA A 137 -10.81 -7.95 26.31
N TYR A 138 -11.66 -6.92 26.44
CA TYR A 138 -12.78 -6.70 25.52
C TYR A 138 -12.32 -6.59 24.06
N PHE A 139 -11.30 -5.78 23.79
CA PHE A 139 -10.80 -5.62 22.42
C PHE A 139 -10.03 -6.83 21.92
N ALA A 140 -9.37 -7.61 22.78
CA ALA A 140 -8.73 -8.87 22.38
C ALA A 140 -9.77 -9.86 21.81
N ASP A 141 -10.85 -10.11 22.56
CA ASP A 141 -11.92 -11.02 22.13
C ASP A 141 -12.60 -10.51 20.84
N LEU A 142 -12.79 -9.20 20.78
CA LEU A 142 -13.43 -8.56 19.64
C LEU A 142 -12.55 -8.62 18.39
N TYR A 143 -11.23 -8.47 18.53
CA TYR A 143 -10.29 -8.53 17.42
C TYR A 143 -10.18 -9.95 16.84
N ASP A 144 -10.23 -10.96 17.70
CA ASP A 144 -10.26 -12.36 17.28
C ASP A 144 -11.58 -12.70 16.59
N ALA A 145 -12.72 -12.26 17.13
CA ALA A 145 -14.04 -12.51 16.55
C ALA A 145 -14.22 -11.91 15.15
N HIS A 146 -13.61 -10.75 14.89
CA HIS A 146 -13.71 -10.05 13.60
C HIS A 146 -12.48 -10.25 12.71
N GLY A 147 -11.52 -11.07 13.14
CA GLY A 147 -10.30 -11.36 12.38
C GLY A 147 -9.45 -10.11 12.08
N LEU A 148 -9.54 -9.07 12.91
CA LEU A 148 -8.83 -7.79 12.71
C LEU A 148 -7.31 -8.00 12.75
N THR A 149 -6.84 -8.97 13.53
CA THR A 149 -5.42 -9.37 13.62
C THR A 149 -4.88 -9.97 12.32
N ARG A 150 -5.73 -10.55 11.44
CA ARG A 150 -5.29 -11.19 10.18
C ARG A 150 -4.76 -10.19 9.16
N TYR A 151 -5.15 -8.92 9.29
CA TYR A 151 -4.86 -7.89 8.31
C TYR A 151 -3.90 -6.80 8.83
N ALA A 152 -3.48 -6.87 10.10
CA ALA A 152 -2.62 -5.88 10.76
C ALA A 152 -1.17 -5.84 10.24
N GLN A 153 -0.68 -6.92 9.60
CA GLN A 153 0.74 -7.05 9.24
C GLN A 153 1.09 -6.83 7.76
N LYS A 154 0.12 -6.63 6.85
CA LYS A 154 0.40 -6.79 5.39
C LYS A 154 -0.09 -5.71 4.43
N SER A 155 -0.88 -4.71 4.82
CA SER A 155 -1.29 -3.66 3.87
C SER A 155 -1.40 -2.29 4.52
N GLY A 156 -1.05 -1.25 3.76
CA GLY A 156 -1.24 0.17 4.13
C GLY A 156 -2.71 0.62 4.12
N VAL A 157 -3.63 -0.28 4.45
CA VAL A 157 -5.06 -0.02 4.63
C VAL A 157 -5.37 -0.35 6.08
N ASP A 158 -5.78 0.65 6.86
CA ASP A 158 -5.98 0.49 8.29
C ASP A 158 -7.44 0.14 8.58
N HIS A 159 -7.80 -1.13 8.32
CA HIS A 159 -9.13 -1.69 8.63
C HIS A 159 -9.41 -1.74 10.13
N GLU A 160 -8.37 -1.89 10.96
CA GLU A 160 -8.47 -1.77 12.42
C GLU A 160 -8.93 -0.36 12.80
N LYS A 161 -8.27 0.67 12.25
CA LYS A 161 -8.72 2.05 12.42
C LYS A 161 -10.15 2.28 11.93
N LYS A 162 -10.52 1.77 10.76
CA LYS A 162 -11.90 1.92 10.27
C LYS A 162 -12.93 1.24 11.18
N PHE A 163 -12.57 0.10 11.73
CA PHE A 163 -13.38 -0.60 12.72
C PHE A 163 -13.52 0.22 14.01
N LEU A 164 -12.40 0.71 14.57
CA LEU A 164 -12.40 1.51 15.81
C LEU A 164 -13.16 2.81 15.65
N GLN A 165 -12.96 3.51 14.53
CA GLN A 165 -13.73 4.71 14.18
C GLN A 165 -15.23 4.41 14.20
N GLY A 166 -15.65 3.31 13.55
CA GLY A 166 -17.03 2.86 13.61
C GLY A 166 -17.50 2.58 15.03
N TRP A 167 -16.69 1.88 15.82
CA TRP A 167 -17.01 1.54 17.21
C TRP A 167 -17.27 2.78 18.07
N PHE A 168 -16.40 3.79 18.02
CA PHE A 168 -16.61 5.05 18.72
C PHE A 168 -17.87 5.78 18.22
N ASP A 169 -18.10 5.83 16.92
CA ASP A 169 -19.32 6.42 16.36
C ASP A 169 -20.59 5.70 16.84
N GLY A 170 -20.51 4.38 17.04
CA GLY A 170 -21.60 3.58 17.63
C GLY A 170 -21.89 3.96 19.08
N VAL A 171 -20.83 4.12 19.89
CA VAL A 171 -20.96 4.56 21.30
C VAL A 171 -21.51 5.98 21.38
N ASN A 172 -20.98 6.90 20.56
CA ASN A 172 -21.45 8.29 20.48
C ASN A 172 -22.91 8.37 20.04
N ALA A 173 -23.31 7.59 19.03
CA ALA A 173 -24.68 7.54 18.56
C ALA A 173 -25.63 7.12 19.69
N PHE A 174 -25.28 6.07 20.44
CA PHE A 174 -26.06 5.67 21.61
C PHE A 174 -26.13 6.79 22.65
N TRP A 175 -25.00 7.39 23.02
CA TRP A 175 -24.95 8.44 24.04
C TRP A 175 -25.81 9.65 23.67
N ASN A 176 -25.76 10.09 22.42
CA ASN A 176 -26.55 11.23 21.96
C ASN A 176 -28.05 11.02 22.08
N GLU A 177 -28.52 9.77 21.96
CA GLU A 177 -29.94 9.44 22.13
C GLU A 177 -30.35 9.41 23.62
N VAL A 178 -29.48 8.92 24.52
CA VAL A 178 -29.86 8.71 25.93
C VAL A 178 -29.52 9.86 26.85
N ARG A 179 -28.52 10.70 26.53
CA ARG A 179 -28.00 11.73 27.44
C ARG A 179 -29.02 12.79 27.86
N GLU A 180 -30.04 13.04 27.04
CA GLU A 180 -31.09 14.03 27.35
C GLU A 180 -32.13 13.46 28.34
N HIS A 181 -32.05 12.17 28.65
CA HIS A 181 -32.97 11.43 29.51
C HIS A 181 -32.34 10.99 30.85
N ILE A 182 -31.11 11.41 31.13
CA ILE A 182 -30.32 11.04 32.32
C ILE A 182 -29.89 12.32 33.04
#